data_AF-A0A350DPA8-F1
#
_entry.id   AF-A0A350DPA8-F1
#
_cell.length_a   1.000
_cell.length_b   1.000
_cell.length_c   1.000
_cell.angle_alpha   90.00
_cell.angle_beta   90.00
_cell.angle_gamma   90.00
#
_symmetry.space_group_name_H-M   'P 1'
#
loop_
_entity.id
_entity.type
_entity.pdbx_description
1 polymer ?
#
loop_
_entity_poly.entity_id
_entity_poly.type
_entity_poly.pdbx_seq_one_letter_code
_entity_poly.pdbx_strand_id
1 'polypeptide(L)'
;TLASVGYGIKKYGDPADAYPAGSGAWKGYYNAVGGEPGSRRKDKTTSLGLQVWKRDFTVLGLTPRLVFDYETTSSNFAYYDDRDEKSATVLLTKTF
;
A
#
# COMPACT_ATOMS: atom_id res chain seq x y z
N THR A 1 5.40 8.59 22.11
CA THR A 1 4.61 8.51 20.86
C THR A 1 5.52 8.76 19.69
N LEU A 2 5.36 7.99 18.63
CA LEU A 2 6.05 8.14 17.34
C LEU A 2 4.98 8.18 16.24
N ALA A 3 5.11 9.10 15.30
CA ALA A 3 4.23 9.20 14.15
C ALA A 3 5.08 9.21 12.87
N SER A 4 4.61 8.53 11.83
CA SER A 4 5.25 8.47 10.53
C SER A 4 4.21 8.65 9.43
N VAL A 5 4.55 9.44 8.42
CA VAL A 5 3.80 9.57 7.17
C VAL A 5 4.69 9.16 6.02
N GLY A 6 4.16 8.34 5.12
CA GLY A 6 4.84 7.85 3.94
C GLY A 6 4.01 8.15 2.69
N TYR A 7 4.71 8.49 1.62
CA TYR A 7 4.12 8.63 0.30
C TYR A 7 5.03 8.00 -0.73
N GLY A 8 4.48 7.11 -1.56
CA GLY A 8 5.21 6.34 -2.56
C GLY A 8 4.49 6.39 -3.91
N ILE A 9 5.28 6.56 -4.98
CA ILE A 9 4.80 6.37 -6.35
C ILE A 9 5.59 5.24 -6.97
N LYS A 10 4.90 4.17 -7.37
CA LYS A 10 5.52 3.05 -8.07
C LYS A 10 5.07 3.03 -9.52
N LYS A 11 6.03 3.13 -10.43
CA LYS A 11 5.80 3.00 -11.87
C LYS A 11 6.17 1.58 -12.28
N TYR A 12 5.34 0.97 -13.11
CA TYR A 12 5.59 -0.36 -13.65
C TYR A 12 5.93 -0.25 -15.14
N GLY A 13 6.57 -1.29 -15.67
CA GLY A 13 6.69 -1.47 -17.12
C GLY A 13 5.31 -1.61 -17.77
N ASP A 14 5.24 -1.49 -19.09
CA ASP A 14 4.00 -1.74 -19.81
C ASP A 14 3.84 -3.25 -20.03
N PRO A 15 2.93 -3.94 -19.33
CA PRO A 15 2.70 -5.36 -19.55
C PRO A 15 2.12 -5.65 -20.95
N ALA A 16 1.63 -4.64 -21.68
CA ALA A 16 1.18 -4.79 -23.05
C ALA A 16 2.33 -4.77 -24.08
N ASP A 17 3.57 -4.48 -23.68
CA ASP A 17 4.76 -4.52 -24.57
C ASP A 17 5.00 -5.92 -25.18
N ALA A 18 4.42 -6.97 -24.57
CA ALA A 18 4.44 -8.33 -25.10
C ALA A 18 3.58 -8.51 -26.37
N TYR A 19 2.72 -7.55 -26.70
CA TYR A 19 1.82 -7.59 -27.85
C TYR A 19 2.18 -6.50 -28.86
N PRO A 20 2.07 -6.76 -30.19
CA PRO A 20 2.23 -5.72 -31.18
C PRO A 20 1.24 -4.58 -30.94
N ALA A 21 1.74 -3.34 -30.88
CA ALA A 21 0.91 -2.15 -30.66
C ALA A 21 -0.22 -2.08 -31.70
N GLY A 22 -1.44 -1.81 -31.23
CA GLY A 22 -2.63 -1.75 -32.08
C GLY A 22 -3.24 -3.09 -32.47
N SER A 23 -2.61 -4.23 -32.13
CA SER A 23 -3.20 -5.55 -32.33
C SER A 23 -4.47 -5.76 -31.49
N GLY A 24 -5.30 -6.74 -31.87
CA GLY A 24 -6.49 -7.10 -31.10
C GLY A 24 -6.17 -7.55 -29.68
N ALA A 25 -5.06 -8.28 -29.49
CA ALA A 25 -4.60 -8.70 -28.16
C ALA A 25 -4.14 -7.51 -27.30
N TRP A 26 -3.42 -6.56 -27.90
CA TRP A 26 -3.01 -5.32 -27.23
C TRP A 26 -4.21 -4.50 -26.74
N LYS A 27 -5.21 -4.28 -27.61
CA LYS A 27 -6.46 -3.58 -27.23
C LYS A 27 -7.26 -4.36 -26.19
N GLY A 28 -7.32 -5.69 -26.34
CA GLY A 28 -7.99 -6.60 -25.41
C GLY A 28 -7.43 -6.51 -24.00
N TYR A 29 -6.09 -6.41 -23.86
CA TYR A 29 -5.45 -6.20 -22.57
C TYR A 29 -5.98 -4.94 -21.87
N TYR A 30 -5.86 -3.76 -22.49
CA TYR A 30 -6.29 -2.49 -21.88
C TYR A 30 -7.78 -2.44 -21.56
N ASN A 31 -8.62 -3.01 -22.43
CA ASN A 31 -10.06 -3.15 -22.17
C ASN A 31 -10.33 -4.03 -20.95
N ALA A 32 -9.55 -5.10 -20.74
CA ALA A 32 -9.72 -6.00 -19.61
C ALA A 32 -9.24 -5.39 -18.29
N VAL A 33 -8.14 -4.65 -18.32
CA VAL A 33 -7.55 -4.06 -17.09
C VAL A 33 -8.03 -2.64 -16.78
N GLY A 34 -8.83 -2.04 -17.68
CA GLY A 34 -9.41 -0.71 -17.52
C GLY A 34 -8.38 0.42 -17.51
N GLY A 35 -7.31 0.29 -18.31
CA GLY A 35 -6.30 1.34 -18.51
C GLY A 35 -6.41 1.97 -19.90
N GLU A 36 -5.86 3.17 -20.09
CA GLU A 36 -5.81 3.79 -21.42
C GLU A 36 -4.81 3.03 -22.32
N PRO A 37 -5.14 2.73 -23.60
CA PRO A 37 -4.24 2.04 -24.49
C PRO A 37 -2.91 2.77 -24.67
N GLY A 38 -1.79 2.10 -24.40
CA GLY A 38 -0.44 2.67 -24.41
C GLY A 38 -0.02 3.34 -23.10
N SER A 39 -0.88 3.34 -22.08
CA SER A 39 -0.53 3.85 -20.75
C SER A 39 0.29 2.84 -19.95
N ARG A 40 1.22 3.34 -19.14
CA ARG A 40 1.95 2.53 -18.16
C ARG A 40 1.22 2.54 -16.83
N ARG A 41 1.22 1.38 -16.14
CA ARG A 41 0.67 1.31 -14.79
C ARG A 41 1.49 2.16 -13.82
N LYS A 42 0.77 2.93 -13.01
CA LYS A 42 1.28 3.83 -11.98
C LYS A 42 0.40 3.67 -10.75
N ASP A 43 1.01 3.17 -9.70
CA ASP A 43 0.37 3.06 -8.39
C ASP A 43 0.86 4.20 -7.50
N LYS A 44 -0.07 4.77 -6.73
CA LYS A 44 0.22 5.76 -5.69
C LYS A 44 -0.19 5.17 -4.36
N THR A 45 0.77 5.04 -3.46
CA THR A 45 0.56 4.51 -2.12
C THR A 45 0.78 5.61 -1.10
N THR A 46 -0.16 5.78 -0.18
CA THR A 46 -0.03 6.67 0.98
C THR A 46 -0.12 5.83 2.23
N SER A 47 0.82 6.01 3.15
CA SER A 47 0.85 5.29 4.42
C SER A 47 0.90 6.24 5.61
N LEU A 48 0.19 5.88 6.66
CA LEU A 48 0.14 6.57 7.94
C LEU A 48 0.39 5.55 9.03
N GLY A 49 1.45 5.76 9.81
CA GLY A 49 1.81 4.94 10.96
C GLY A 49 1.74 5.76 12.23
N LEU A 50 1.02 5.27 13.24
CA LEU A 50 0.95 5.86 14.55
C LEU A 50 1.30 4.82 15.60
N GLN A 51 2.31 5.12 16.41
CA GLN A 51 2.77 4.26 17.47
C GLN A 51 2.72 4.99 18.81
N VAL A 52 1.92 4.45 19.74
CA VAL A 52 1.72 5.00 21.08
C VAL A 52 2.22 4.00 22.11
N TRP A 53 3.12 4.46 22.98
CA TRP A 53 3.56 3.71 24.15
C TRP A 53 3.82 4.68 25.30
N LYS A 54 3.69 4.18 26.53
CA LYS A 54 4.12 4.86 27.74
C LYS A 54 5.19 4.00 28.40
N ARG A 55 6.47 4.44 28.32
CA ARG A 55 7.61 3.65 28.82
C ARG A 55 7.49 3.39 30.31
N ASP A 56 6.93 4.36 31.03
CA ASP A 56 6.77 4.32 32.48
C ASP A 56 5.52 3.54 32.92
N PHE A 57 4.77 2.98 31.98
CA PHE A 57 3.62 2.13 32.27
C PHE A 57 4.00 0.68 32.00
N THR A 58 4.35 -0.02 33.07
CA THR A 58 4.72 -1.43 33.04
C THR A 58 3.84 -2.19 34.02
N VAL A 59 3.17 -3.22 33.54
CA VAL A 59 2.32 -4.11 34.36
C VAL A 59 2.97 -5.48 34.32
N LEU A 60 3.40 -6.00 35.48
CA LEU A 60 4.07 -7.30 35.59
C LEU A 60 5.32 -7.44 34.69
N GLY A 61 6.08 -6.36 34.50
CA GLY A 61 7.26 -6.35 33.62
C GLY A 61 6.93 -6.27 32.12
N LEU A 62 5.66 -6.06 31.75
CA LEU A 62 5.21 -5.88 30.38
C LEU A 62 4.85 -4.43 30.10
N THR A 63 5.45 -3.85 29.06
CA THR A 63 5.12 -2.51 28.56
C THR A 63 4.22 -2.66 27.33
N PRO A 64 2.98 -2.13 27.37
CA PRO A 64 2.10 -2.16 26.20
C PRO A 64 2.47 -1.09 25.19
N ARG A 65 2.34 -1.45 23.91
CA ARG A 65 2.53 -0.58 22.76
C ARG A 65 1.37 -0.80 21.79
N LEU A 66 0.71 0.29 21.41
CA LEU A 66 -0.31 0.29 20.38
C LEU A 66 0.32 0.78 19.08
N VAL A 67 0.09 0.04 18.00
CA VAL A 67 0.53 0.39 16.65
C VAL A 67 -0.68 0.39 15.74
N PHE A 68 -0.88 1.51 15.06
CA PHE A 68 -1.91 1.70 14.06
C PHE A 68 -1.22 1.99 12.74
N ASP A 69 -1.51 1.18 11.74
CA ASP A 69 -0.99 1.37 10.39
C ASP A 69 -2.16 1.44 9.42
N TYR A 70 -2.14 2.47 8.58
CA TYR A 70 -3.10 2.69 7.51
C TYR A 70 -2.34 2.84 6.21
N GLU A 71 -2.71 2.06 5.20
CA GLU A 71 -2.16 2.15 3.86
C GLU A 71 -3.30 2.21 2.84
N THR A 72 -3.20 3.14 1.89
CA THR A 72 -4.11 3.24 0.75
C THR A 72 -3.30 3.27 -0.53
N THR A 73 -3.69 2.46 -1.50
CA THR A 73 -3.07 2.41 -2.82
C THR A 73 -4.13 2.60 -3.90
N SER A 74 -3.90 3.59 -4.78
CA SER A 74 -4.70 3.84 -5.99
C SER A 74 -3.90 3.53 -7.25
N SER A 75 -4.56 3.08 -8.30
CA SER A 75 -3.93 2.75 -9.60
C SER A 75 -4.63 3.46 -10.75
N ASN A 76 -3.89 3.83 -11.80
CA ASN A 76 -4.49 4.37 -13.03
C ASN A 76 -5.14 3.30 -13.92
N PHE A 77 -5.21 2.05 -13.47
CA PHE A 77 -5.80 0.91 -14.16
C PHE A 77 -6.92 0.36 -13.28
N ALA A 78 -8.16 0.37 -13.76
CA ALA A 78 -9.34 0.02 -12.95
C ALA A 78 -9.28 -1.37 -12.31
N TYR A 79 -8.68 -2.35 -12.99
CA TYR A 79 -8.52 -3.72 -12.44
C TYR A 79 -7.58 -3.78 -11.22
N TYR A 80 -6.64 -2.84 -11.13
CA TYR A 80 -5.67 -2.76 -10.03
C TYR A 80 -6.02 -1.63 -9.06
N ASP A 81 -7.13 -0.94 -9.29
CA ASP A 81 -7.56 0.16 -8.46
C ASP A 81 -8.04 -0.36 -7.11
N ASP A 82 -7.68 0.42 -6.09
CA ASP A 82 -8.16 0.33 -4.71
C ASP A 82 -7.76 -0.91 -3.90
N ARG A 83 -6.67 -0.73 -3.15
CA ARG A 83 -6.37 -1.53 -1.94
C ARG A 83 -6.21 -0.60 -0.75
N ASP A 84 -7.19 -0.62 0.14
CA ASP A 84 -7.15 0.01 1.45
C ASP A 84 -6.90 -1.05 2.51
N GLU A 85 -5.75 -0.98 3.17
CA GLU A 85 -5.38 -1.88 4.26
C GLU A 85 -5.32 -1.09 5.57
N LYS A 86 -6.06 -1.58 6.57
CA LYS A 86 -6.08 -1.00 7.92
C LYS A 86 -5.66 -2.08 8.90
N SER A 87 -4.66 -1.79 9.72
CA SER A 87 -4.24 -2.71 10.78
C SER A 87 -4.08 -1.99 12.12
N ALA A 88 -4.49 -2.68 13.18
CA ALA A 88 -4.31 -2.23 14.56
C ALA A 88 -3.71 -3.40 15.35
N THR A 89 -2.49 -3.20 15.85
CA THR A 89 -1.73 -4.24 16.55
C THR A 89 -1.42 -3.79 17.97
N VAL A 90 -1.65 -4.68 18.93
CA VAL A 90 -1.22 -4.52 20.32
C VAL A 90 0.04 -5.36 20.54
N LEU A 91 1.15 -4.72 20.93
CA LEU A 91 2.40 -5.39 21.27
C LEU A 91 2.69 -5.26 22.76
N LEU A 92 3.11 -6.37 23.38
CA LEU A 92 3.58 -6.40 24.77
C LEU A 92 5.07 -6.70 24.77
N THR A 93 5.89 -5.78 25.29
CA THR A 93 7.35 -5.97 25.39
C THR A 93 7.73 -6.32 26.83
N LYS A 94 8.50 -7.39 27.02
CA LYS A 94 9.09 -7.76 28.32
C LYS A 94 10.51 -7.22 28.43
N THR A 95 10.78 -6.44 29.46
CA THR A 95 12.15 -6.00 29.82
C THR A 95 12.65 -6.80 31.03
N PHE A 96 13.89 -7.28 30.94
CA PHE A 96 14.59 -8.02 31.99
C PHE A 96 15.52 -7.08 32.78
#